data_AF-A0A2V6ZRH9-F1
#
_entry.id   AF-A0A2V6ZRH9-F1
#
_cell.length_a   1.000
_cell.length_b   1.000
_cell.length_c   1.000
_cell.angle_alpha   90.00
_cell.angle_beta   90.00
_cell.angle_gamma   90.00
#
_symmetry.space_group_name_H-M   'P 1'
#
loop_
_entity.id
_entity.type
_entity.pdbx_description
1 polymer ?
#
loop_
_entity_poly.entity_id
_entity_poly.type
_entity_poly.pdbx_seq_one_letter_code
_entity_poly.pdbx_strand_id
1 'polypeptide(L)' 'MSPLAERLVADLRARPRHFAELVEAHTGVAWRDFLRAWGEVRGLEALGRDEQGRYVIAAPAG' A
#
# COMPACT_ATOMS: atom_id res chain seq x y z
N MET A 1 -11.72 0.98 5.47
CA MET A 1 -10.53 0.15 5.19
C MET A 1 -10.20 -0.64 6.46
N SER A 2 -9.52 -1.77 6.35
CA SER A 2 -8.99 -2.49 7.51
C SER A 2 -7.80 -1.74 8.13
N PRO A 3 -7.50 -1.94 9.44
CA PRO A 3 -6.34 -1.30 10.08
C PRO A 3 -5.00 -1.63 9.40
N LEU A 4 -4.90 -2.80 8.76
CA LEU A 4 -3.73 -3.17 7.98
C LEU A 4 -3.66 -2.38 6.67
N ALA A 5 -4.78 -2.19 5.98
CA ALA A 5 -4.81 -1.39 4.76
C ALA A 5 -4.50 0.09 5.04
N GLU A 6 -4.94 0.62 6.19
CA GLU A 6 -4.56 1.97 6.65
C GLU A 6 -3.06 2.10 6.89
N ARG A 7 -2.42 1.09 7.52
CA ARG A 7 -0.96 1.04 7.67
C ARG A 7 -0.23 0.99 6.33
N LEU A 8 -0.70 0.19 5.39
CA LEU A 8 -0.12 0.12 4.04
C LEU A 8 -0.21 1.48 3.32
N VAL A 9 -1.32 2.21 3.45
CA VAL A 9 -1.45 3.57 2.92
C VAL A 9 -0.50 4.54 3.62
N ALA A 10 -0.37 4.46 4.94
CA ALA A 10 0.56 5.29 5.70
C ALA A 10 2.01 5.06 5.23
N ASP A 11 2.40 3.80 5.02
CA ASP A 11 3.71 3.43 4.50
C ASP A 11 3.98 4.03 3.11
N LEU A 12 2.99 3.97 2.22
CA LEU A 12 3.09 4.51 0.86
C LEU A 12 3.07 6.04 0.81
N ARG A 13 2.38 6.69 1.75
CA ARG A 13 2.44 8.15 1.93
C ARG A 13 3.78 8.60 2.50
N ALA A 14 4.39 7.80 3.36
CA ALA A 14 5.70 8.09 3.93
C ALA A 14 6.82 7.94 2.89
N ARG A 15 6.77 6.89 2.06
CA ARG A 15 7.69 6.71 0.92
C ARG A 15 7.11 5.80 -0.17
N PRO A 16 7.38 6.07 -1.45
CA PRO A 16 7.09 5.12 -2.53
C PRO A 16 7.78 3.77 -2.29
N ARG A 17 7.07 2.66 -2.54
CA ARG A 17 7.60 1.29 -2.35
C ARG A 17 7.15 0.32 -3.43
N HIS A 18 7.99 -0.66 -3.74
CA HIS A 18 7.55 -1.85 -4.47
C HIS A 18 6.64 -2.73 -3.62
N PHE A 19 5.87 -3.60 -4.28
CA PHE A 19 5.04 -4.59 -3.58
C PHE A 19 5.86 -5.50 -2.67
N ALA A 20 7.02 -5.99 -3.15
CA ALA A 20 7.89 -6.86 -2.36
C ALA A 20 8.34 -6.18 -1.05
N GLU A 21 8.71 -4.90 -1.09
CA GLU A 21 9.09 -4.14 0.10
C GLU A 21 7.93 -3.94 1.09
N LEU A 22 6.69 -3.87 0.61
CA LEU A 22 5.50 -3.82 1.47
C LEU A 22 5.28 -5.17 2.16
N VAL A 23 5.47 -6.28 1.44
CA VAL A 23 5.38 -7.65 1.99
C VAL A 23 6.46 -7.86 3.05
N GLU A 24 7.70 -7.50 2.75
CA GLU A 24 8.85 -7.61 3.66
C GLU A 24 8.65 -6.81 4.95
N ALA A 25 8.08 -5.60 4.86
CA ALA A 25 7.76 -4.78 6.02
C ALA A 25 6.64 -5.35 6.91
N HIS A 26 5.87 -6.32 6.41
CA HIS A 26 4.71 -6.90 7.08
C HIS A 26 4.80 -8.43 7.22
N THR A 27 6.00 -8.99 7.28
CA THR A 27 6.22 -10.45 7.40
C THR A 27 5.57 -11.09 8.64
N GLY A 28 5.29 -10.30 9.68
CA GLY A 28 4.54 -10.74 10.86
C GLY A 28 3.03 -10.90 10.65
N VAL A 29 2.50 -10.56 9.47
CA VAL A 29 1.09 -10.66 9.14
C VAL A 29 0.82 -11.91 8.31
N ALA A 30 -0.28 -12.61 8.62
CA ALA A 30 -0.72 -13.74 7.82
C ALA A 30 -0.94 -13.32 6.35
N TRP A 31 -0.38 -14.09 5.41
CA TRP A 31 -0.38 -13.75 3.98
C TRP A 31 -1.77 -13.43 3.41
N ARG A 32 -2.78 -14.21 3.82
CA ARG A 32 -4.17 -13.99 3.40
C ARG A 32 -4.71 -12.63 3.84
N ASP A 33 -4.38 -12.21 5.05
CA ASP A 33 -4.85 -10.93 5.60
C ASP A 33 -4.13 -9.76 4.95
N PHE A 34 -2.83 -9.92 4.66
CA PHE A 34 -2.07 -8.98 3.83
C PHE A 34 -2.69 -8.80 2.45
N LEU A 35 -2.97 -9.90 1.73
CA LEU A 35 -3.58 -9.84 0.40
C LEU A 35 -4.97 -9.20 0.41
N ARG A 36 -5.78 -9.47 1.45
CA ARG A 36 -7.09 -8.83 1.62
C ARG A 36 -6.93 -7.31 1.78
N ALA A 37 -6.07 -6.87 2.70
CA ALA A 37 -5.80 -5.46 2.93
C ALA A 37 -5.23 -4.77 1.68
N TRP A 38 -4.32 -5.44 0.97
CA TRP A 38 -3.78 -4.95 -0.29
C TRP A 38 -4.87 -4.78 -1.37
N GLY A 39 -5.84 -5.70 -1.42
CA GLY A 39 -7.01 -5.57 -2.29
C GLY A 39 -7.80 -4.29 -2.04
N GLU A 40 -7.97 -3.89 -0.77
CA GLU A 40 -8.61 -2.63 -0.40
C GLU A 40 -7.79 -1.41 -0.87
N VAL A 41 -6.46 -1.43 -0.68
CA VAL A 41 -5.56 -0.35 -1.12
C VAL A 41 -5.59 -0.17 -2.64
N ARG A 42 -5.63 -1.27 -3.40
CA ARG A 42 -5.77 -1.21 -4.87
C ARG A 42 -7.11 -0.66 -5.35
N GLY A 43 -8.14 -0.65 -4.49
CA GLY A 43 -9.42 -0.03 -4.79
C GLY A 43 -9.42 1.49 -4.65
N LEU A 44 -8.33 2.10 -4.16
CA LEU A 44 -8.23 3.54 -4.01
C LEU A 44 -7.90 4.21 -5.35
N GLU A 45 -8.71 5.19 -5.74
CA GLU A 45 -8.43 6.02 -6.92
C GLU A 45 -7.10 6.77 -6.82
N ALA A 46 -6.64 7.04 -5.59
CA ALA A 46 -5.37 7.73 -5.32
C ALA A 46 -4.12 6.83 -5.46
N LEU A 47 -4.27 5.51 -5.65
CA LEU A 47 -3.13 4.60 -5.81
C LEU A 47 -2.61 4.63 -7.25
N GLY A 48 -1.37 5.09 -7.42
CA GLY A 48 -0.67 5.06 -8.69
C GLY A 48 0.60 4.20 -8.64
N ARG A 49 1.33 4.21 -9.76
CA ARG A 49 2.71 3.73 -9.84
C ARG A 49 3.59 4.80 -10.47
N ASP A 50 4.81 4.94 -9.97
CA ASP A 50 5.83 5.78 -10.61
C ASP A 50 6.51 5.05 -11.78
N GLU A 51 7.42 5.74 -12.47
CA GLU A 51 8.16 5.21 -13.62
C GLU A 51 9.07 4.03 -13.27
N GLN A 52 9.44 3.90 -11.99
CA GLN A 52 10.24 2.78 -11.48
C GLN A 52 9.35 1.60 -11.05
N GLY A 53 8.03 1.72 -11.13
CA GLY A 53 7.08 0.67 -10.74
C GLY A 53 6.86 0.58 -9.23
N ARG A 54 7.23 1.61 -8.47
CA ARG A 54 6.88 1.74 -7.04
C ARG A 54 5.47 2.29 -6.93
N TYR A 55 4.73 1.79 -5.95
CA TYR A 55 3.41 2.32 -5.62
C TYR A 55 3.54 3.67 -4.92
N VAL A 56 2.64 4.58 -5.29
CA VAL A 56 2.52 5.92 -4.73
C VAL A 56 1.06 6.19 -4.38
N ILE A 57 0.81 6.90 -3.27
CA ILE A 57 -0.50 7.45 -2.96
C ILE A 57 -0.41 8.95 -3.24
N ALA A 58 -1.17 9.44 -4.22
CA ALA A 58 -1.26 10.88 -4.47
C ALA A 58 -1.84 11.57 -3.22
N ALA A 59 -1.29 12.72 -2.85
CA ALA A 59 -1.98 13.60 -1.90
C ALA A 59 -3.34 13.97 -2.53
N PRO A 60 -4.43 14.03 -1.73
CA PRO A 60 -5.70 14.52 -2.26
C PRO A 60 -5.47 15.89 -2.90
N ALA A 61 -6.02 16.09 -4.10
CA ALA A 61 -6.08 17.42 -4.69
C ALA A 61 -6.84 18.32 -3.69
N GLY A 62 -6.12 19.28 -3.12
CA GLY A 62 -6.67 20.24 -2.17
C GLY A 62 -7.67 21.20 -2.81
#